data_AF-D4JXE1-F1
#
_entry.id   AF-D4JXE1-F1
#
_cell.length_a   1.000
_cell.length_b   1.000
_cell.length_c   1.000
_cell.angle_alpha   90.00
_cell.angle_beta   90.00
_cell.angle_gamma   90.00
#
_symmetry.space_group_name_H-M   'P 1'
#
loop_
_entity.id
_entity.type
_entity.pdbx_description
1 polymer ?
#
loop_
_entity_poly.entity_id
_entity_poly.type
_entity_poly.pdbx_seq_one_letter_code
_entity_poly.pdbx_strand_id
1 'polypeptide(L)' 'MTITVRYFKEDTAHPKIPAVGNYLTLTDKADRIDQVFRTLQVGDTVVPFEDLVEVSGEGIIEIDKYLGIAEE' A
#
# COMPACT_ATOMS: atom_id res chain seq x y z
N MET A 1 9.31 -10.63 6.76
CA MET A 1 8.03 -9.92 6.89
C MET A 1 7.32 -10.01 5.56
N THR A 2 6.55 -11.07 5.35
CA THR A 2 5.73 -11.21 4.14
C THR A 2 4.39 -10.56 4.43
N ILE A 3 4.02 -9.58 3.61
CA ILE A 3 2.76 -8.85 3.74
C ILE A 3 2.00 -8.91 2.42
N THR A 4 0.69 -8.92 2.55
CA THR A 4 -0.28 -8.74 1.50
C THR A 4 -0.81 -7.32 1.63
N VAL A 5 -0.57 -6.49 0.62
CA VAL A 5 -1.14 -5.15 0.50
C VAL A 5 -2.16 -5.14 -0.61
N ARG A 6 -3.26 -4.44 -0.39
CA ARG A 6 -4.23 -4.09 -1.42
C ARG A 6 -4.14 -2.58 -1.64
N TYR A 7 -3.90 -2.18 -2.87
CA TYR A 7 -3.80 -0.77 -3.23
C TYR A 7 -4.50 -0.47 -4.54
N PHE A 8 -4.94 0.78 -4.68
CA PHE A 8 -5.48 1.29 -5.92
C PHE A 8 -4.32 1.68 -6.83
N LYS A 9 -4.38 1.26 -8.09
CA LYS A 9 -3.47 1.75 -9.11
C LYS A 9 -4.28 2.51 -10.12
N GLU A 10 -4.14 3.83 -10.09
CA GLU A 10 -4.70 4.71 -11.11
C GLU A 10 -4.18 4.29 -12.49
N ASP A 11 -5.09 4.21 -13.47
CA ASP A 11 -4.71 3.98 -14.86
C ASP A 11 -4.17 5.29 -15.44
N THR A 12 -2.87 5.50 -15.25
CA THR A 12 -2.16 6.66 -15.80
C THR A 12 -1.96 6.57 -17.31
N ALA A 13 -2.15 5.38 -17.90
CA ALA A 13 -2.06 5.14 -19.34
C ALA A 13 -3.24 5.75 -20.11
N HIS A 14 -4.43 5.80 -19.51
CA HIS A 14 -5.63 6.37 -20.12
C HIS A 14 -6.35 7.29 -19.12
N PRO A 15 -5.93 8.56 -19.00
CA PRO A 15 -6.56 9.50 -18.08
C PRO A 15 -8.03 9.71 -18.47
N LYS A 16 -8.94 9.29 -17.60
CA LYS A 16 -10.39 9.57 -17.68
C LYS A 16 -10.79 10.29 -16.39
N ILE A 17 -11.79 11.18 -16.47
CA ILE A 17 -12.38 11.82 -15.30
C ILE A 17 -13.80 11.24 -15.14
N PRO A 18 -14.13 10.64 -13.97
CA PRO A 18 -13.28 10.42 -12.80
C PRO A 18 -12.15 9.40 -13.07
N ALA A 19 -11.08 9.50 -12.28
CA ALA A 19 -9.91 8.61 -12.35
C ALA A 19 -10.38 7.15 -12.30
N VAL A 20 -10.05 6.39 -13.34
CA VAL A 20 -10.29 4.96 -13.40
C VAL A 20 -9.00 4.24 -13.04
N GLY A 21 -9.10 3.22 -12.21
CA GLY A 21 -7.96 2.42 -11.80
C GLY A 21 -8.42 1.06 -11.31
N ASN A 22 -7.45 0.22 -10.96
CA ASN A 22 -7.71 -1.14 -10.54
C ASN A 22 -7.21 -1.35 -9.12
N TYR A 23 -7.97 -2.12 -8.33
CA TYR A 23 -7.47 -2.63 -7.07
C TYR A 23 -6.54 -3.80 -7.34
N LEU A 24 -5.28 -3.63 -6.98
CA LEU A 24 -4.27 -4.65 -7.07
C LEU A 24 -3.97 -5.18 -5.67
N THR A 25 -3.79 -6.48 -5.58
CA THR A 25 -3.30 -7.14 -4.37
C THR A 25 -1.91 -7.64 -4.64
N LEU A 26 -0.96 -7.28 -3.78
CA LEU A 26 0.44 -7.65 -3.87
C LEU A 26 0.84 -8.34 -2.57
N THR A 27 1.28 -9.58 -2.66
CA THR A 27 1.83 -10.33 -1.54
C THR A 27 3.33 -10.50 -1.76
N ASP A 28 4.13 -9.75 -1.01
CA ASP A 28 5.59 -9.86 -1.07
C ASP A 28 6.21 -9.47 0.28
N LYS A 29 7.53 -9.45 0.36
CA LYS A 29 8.23 -9.02 1.57
C LYS A 29 8.17 -7.50 1.68
N ALA A 30 7.72 -6.99 2.84
CA ALA A 30 7.88 -5.58 3.18
C ALA A 30 9.38 -5.29 3.34
N ASP A 31 9.93 -4.49 2.44
CA ASP A 31 11.35 -4.18 2.42
C ASP A 31 11.63 -2.88 3.20
N ARG A 32 10.79 -1.86 2.99
CA ARG A 32 10.97 -0.54 3.62
C ARG A 32 9.64 0.20 3.79
N ILE A 33 9.52 0.96 4.87
CA ILE A 33 8.39 1.86 5.13
C ILE A 33 8.94 3.27 5.27
N ASP A 34 8.44 4.21 4.48
CA ASP A 34 8.86 5.60 4.53
C ASP A 34 7.75 6.47 5.13
N GLN A 35 7.95 6.91 6.38
CA GLN A 35 6.92 7.65 7.14
C GLN A 35 6.70 9.08 6.63
N VAL A 36 7.75 9.70 6.08
CA VAL A 36 7.71 11.09 5.61
C VAL A 36 6.94 11.17 4.30
N PHE A 37 7.26 10.25 3.37
CA PHE A 37 6.58 10.15 2.08
C PHE A 37 5.30 9.34 2.15
N ARG A 38 5.02 8.68 3.28
CA ARG A 38 3.88 7.78 3.47
C ARG A 38 3.82 6.74 2.35
N THR A 39 4.90 6.00 2.16
CA THR A 39 5.02 4.96 1.12
C THR A 39 5.49 3.65 1.73
N LEU A 40 4.94 2.55 1.24
CA LEU A 40 5.29 1.18 1.60
C LEU A 40 5.96 0.49 0.42
N GLN A 41 7.20 0.04 0.61
CA GLN A 41 7.92 -0.74 -0.38
C GLN A 41 7.73 -2.23 -0.09
N VAL A 42 7.14 -2.93 -1.06
CA VAL A 42 6.79 -4.34 -1.00
C VAL A 42 7.43 -5.03 -2.20
N GLY A 43 8.48 -5.81 -1.96
CA GLY A 43 9.36 -6.30 -3.00
C GLY A 43 9.99 -5.14 -3.80
N ASP A 44 9.78 -5.13 -5.11
CA ASP A 44 10.24 -4.07 -6.04
C ASP A 44 9.19 -2.96 -6.26
N THR A 45 8.00 -3.09 -5.67
CA THR A 45 6.90 -2.13 -5.87
C THR A 45 6.83 -1.14 -4.71
N VAL A 46 6.77 0.15 -5.04
CA VAL A 46 6.51 1.22 -4.07
C VAL A 46 5.04 1.63 -4.15
N VAL A 47 4.33 1.48 -3.03
CA VAL A 47 2.91 1.76 -2.90
C VAL A 47 2.71 2.95 -1.95
N PRO A 48 2.14 4.08 -2.38
CA PRO A 48 1.81 5.18 -1.47
C PRO A 48 0.60 4.82 -0.58
N PHE A 49 0.59 5.37 0.63
CA PHE A 49 -0.47 5.12 1.61
C PHE A 49 -1.82 5.67 1.15
N GLU A 50 -1.81 6.73 0.34
CA GLU A 50 -3.03 7.31 -0.25
C GLU A 50 -3.79 6.30 -1.12
N ASP A 51 -3.06 5.43 -1.81
CA ASP A 51 -3.63 4.36 -2.61
C ASP A 51 -3.83 3.06 -1.81
N LEU A 52 -3.26 2.96 -0.61
CA LEU A 52 -3.30 1.73 0.18
C LEU A 52 -4.69 1.56 0.81
N VAL A 53 -5.34 0.46 0.48
CA VAL A 53 -6.71 0.13 0.90
C VAL A 53 -6.69 -0.81 2.09
N GLU A 54 -5.81 -1.82 2.06
CA GLU A 54 -5.72 -2.84 3.10
C GLU A 54 -4.29 -3.36 3.20
N VAL A 55 -3.83 -3.68 4.41
CA VAL A 55 -2.58 -4.41 4.61
C VAL A 55 -2.80 -5.55 5.59
N SER A 56 -2.24 -6.72 5.28
CA SER A 56 -2.34 -7.94 6.08
C SER A 56 -1.03 -8.72 6.01
N GLY A 57 -0.67 -9.51 7.03
CA GLY A 57 0.61 -10.24 7.03
C GLY A 57 1.20 -10.47 8.41
N GLU A 58 2.39 -11.07 8.44
CA GLU A 58 3.11 -11.32 9.70
C GLU A 58 4.06 -10.14 9.96
N GLY A 59 3.66 -9.22 10.85
CA GLY A 59 4.40 -7.98 11.15
C GLY A 59 3.66 -6.65 10.89
N ILE A 60 2.36 -6.71 10.59
CA ILE A 60 1.53 -5.52 10.25
C ILE A 60 1.40 -4.50 11.38
N ILE A 61 1.55 -4.92 12.63
CA ILE A 61 1.30 -4.09 13.83
C ILE A 61 2.08 -2.76 13.76
N GLU A 62 3.31 -2.78 13.23
CA GLU A 62 4.11 -1.57 13.07
C GLU A 62 3.63 -0.71 11.90
N ILE A 63 3.21 -1.33 10.78
CA ILE A 63 2.71 -0.65 9.58
C ILE A 63 1.38 0.06 9.88
N ASP A 64 0.48 -0.62 10.57
CA ASP A 64 -0.86 -0.14 10.92
C ASP A 64 -0.80 1.13 11.77
N LYS A 65 0.20 1.21 12.66
CA LYS A 65 0.54 2.42 13.42
C LYS A 65 1.00 3.57 12.53
N TYR A 66 1.74 3.29 11.46
CA TYR A 66 2.17 4.32 10.50
C TYR A 66 1.05 4.74 9.55
N LEU A 67 0.13 3.82 9.24
CA LEU A 67 -1.05 4.07 8.43
C LEU A 67 -2.16 4.79 9.20
N GLY A 68 -2.09 4.79 10.53
CA GLY A 68 -3.15 5.34 11.38
C GLY A 68 -4.42 4.49 11.35
N ILE A 69 -4.31 3.22 10.94
CA ILE A 69 -5.40 2.23 10.89
C ILE A 69 -5.47 1.45 12.22
N ALA A 70 -4.41 1.54 13.05
CA ALA A 70 -4.36 0.85 14.34
C ALA A 70 -5.56 1.22 15.20
N GLU A 71 -6.46 0.25 15.37
CA GLU A 71 -7.53 0.29 16.36
C GLU A 71 -6.89 0.57 17.74
N GLU A 72 -7.43 1.56 18.45
CA GLU A 72 -7.05 1.96 19.81
C GLU A 72 -7.24 0.82 20.84
#